data_AF-A0A0W8CYC4-F1
#
_entry.id   AF-A0A0W8CYC4-F1
#
_cell.length_a   1.000
_cell.length_b   1.000
_cell.length_c   1.000
_cell.angle_alpha   90.00
_cell.angle_beta   90.00
_cell.angle_gamma   90.00
#
_symmetry.space_group_name_H-M   'P 1'
#
loop_
_entity.id
_entity.type
_entity.pdbx_description
1 polymer ?
#
loop_
_entity_poly.entity_id
_entity_poly.type
_entity_poly.pdbx_seq_one_letter_code
_entity_poly.pdbx_strand_id
1 'polypeptide(L)'
;MNSIFPGVPSNLSSVCQFCLASLLYHRSFLLKTLPSTHLLFATPVFSLSNESQLQWLRQRVVCRNAKENDIISSSGIPPHVGLMVELAHYKSEMVKMREELSHAFEAALKRHINGSVMTLEALEAAFSSVLARSNLVQHNLHLVQSALDNTNATCIDQSNGVRSELMLWNGTFHRVAKDFVLPSGTVRAVWQQWCGGQPPLRLLTKHDMSSRLKKVRLSELRRVMLLIEALLTQEELKRARSSSDAAGLLFEQIKGRLPFASSSGKGRSRILDQLSLRTLAYERKALHN
;
A
#
# COMPACT_ATOMS: atom_id res chain seq x y z
N MET A 1 -25.69 3.11 31.56
CA MET A 1 -24.74 4.16 31.16
C MET A 1 -24.67 5.29 32.17
N ASN A 2 -25.80 5.84 32.61
CA ASN A 2 -25.85 6.99 33.52
C ASN A 2 -25.12 6.79 34.86
N SER A 3 -24.98 5.55 35.32
CA SER A 3 -24.23 5.21 36.53
C SER A 3 -22.71 5.20 36.35
N ILE A 4 -22.22 5.01 35.12
CA ILE A 4 -20.78 4.87 34.80
C ILE A 4 -20.24 6.13 34.13
N PHE A 5 -21.05 6.75 33.27
CA PHE A 5 -20.75 8.00 32.59
C PHE A 5 -21.84 9.03 32.89
N PRO A 6 -21.83 9.65 34.08
CA PRO A 6 -22.81 10.66 34.44
C PRO A 6 -22.64 11.91 33.57
N GLY A 7 -23.74 12.49 33.09
CA GLY A 7 -23.73 13.76 32.32
C GLY A 7 -23.38 13.63 30.83
N VAL A 8 -23.23 12.41 30.29
CA VAL A 8 -22.96 12.23 28.86
C VAL A 8 -24.24 12.46 28.03
N PRO A 9 -24.19 13.28 26.96
CA PRO A 9 -25.33 13.49 26.08
C PRO A 9 -25.67 12.23 25.26
N SER A 10 -26.95 12.04 24.95
CA SER A 10 -27.48 10.80 24.34
C SER A 10 -26.86 10.43 22.99
N ASN A 11 -26.38 11.43 22.24
CA ASN A 11 -25.68 11.25 20.97
C ASN A 11 -24.32 10.52 21.10
N LEU A 12 -23.74 10.47 22.32
CA LEU A 12 -22.47 9.78 22.59
C LEU A 12 -22.64 8.40 23.23
N SER A 13 -23.88 7.91 23.33
CA SER A 13 -24.20 6.60 23.92
C SER A 13 -23.37 5.47 23.29
N SER A 14 -23.31 5.39 21.97
CA SER A 14 -22.55 4.34 21.26
C SER A 14 -21.06 4.35 21.60
N VAL A 15 -20.47 5.54 21.74
CA VAL A 15 -19.05 5.69 22.11
C VAL A 15 -18.81 5.24 23.56
N CYS A 16 -19.70 5.61 24.48
CA CYS A 16 -19.63 5.16 25.87
C CYS A 16 -19.80 3.64 26.02
N GLN A 17 -20.60 3.03 25.15
CA GLN A 17 -20.75 1.57 25.05
C GLN A 17 -19.40 0.89 24.72
N PHE A 18 -18.68 1.43 23.73
CA PHE A 18 -17.33 0.97 23.38
C PHE A 18 -16.32 1.17 24.50
N CYS A 19 -16.30 2.37 25.09
CA CYS A 19 -15.40 2.67 26.19
C CYS A 19 -15.62 1.71 27.36
N LEU A 20 -16.88 1.42 27.70
CA LEU A 20 -17.22 0.45 28.73
C LEU A 20 -16.75 -0.96 28.38
N ALA A 21 -17.02 -1.44 27.17
CA ALA A 21 -16.57 -2.75 26.72
C ALA A 21 -15.04 -2.89 26.78
N SER A 22 -14.31 -1.83 26.37
CA SER A 22 -12.85 -1.78 26.41
C SER A 22 -12.32 -1.80 27.84
N LEU A 23 -12.91 -1.01 28.75
CA LEU A 23 -12.54 -1.00 30.17
C LEU A 23 -12.76 -2.36 30.84
N LEU A 24 -13.86 -3.05 30.49
CA LEU A 24 -14.17 -4.39 31.00
C LEU A 24 -13.16 -5.43 30.51
N TYR A 25 -12.83 -5.39 29.22
CA TYR A 25 -11.87 -6.30 28.62
C TYR A 25 -10.47 -6.13 29.22
N HIS A 26 -10.02 -4.88 29.37
CA HIS A 26 -8.67 -4.57 29.88
C HIS A 26 -8.58 -4.51 31.41
N ARG A 27 -9.65 -4.75 32.17
CA ARG A 27 -9.65 -4.64 33.65
C ARG A 27 -8.48 -5.36 34.31
N SER A 28 -8.26 -6.62 33.96
CA SER A 28 -7.20 -7.45 34.56
C SER A 28 -5.81 -6.91 34.25
N PHE A 29 -5.61 -6.36 33.04
CA PHE A 29 -4.37 -5.71 32.64
C PHE A 29 -4.15 -4.40 33.40
N LEU A 30 -5.19 -3.57 33.52
CA LEU A 30 -5.15 -2.29 34.20
C LEU A 30 -4.85 -2.45 35.70
N LEU A 31 -5.45 -3.46 36.35
CA LEU A 31 -5.17 -3.81 37.76
C LEU A 31 -3.72 -4.25 37.99
N LYS A 32 -3.08 -4.88 36.99
CA LYS A 32 -1.68 -5.32 37.08
C LYS A 32 -0.67 -4.21 36.76
N THR A 33 -1.07 -3.24 35.95
CA THR A 33 -0.14 -2.28 35.34
C THR A 33 -0.18 -0.90 36.00
N LEU A 34 -1.34 -0.49 36.50
CA LEU A 34 -1.51 0.82 37.12
C LEU A 34 -1.24 0.78 38.64
N PRO A 35 -0.68 1.86 39.23
CA PRO A 35 -0.54 1.98 40.68
C PRO A 35 -1.89 1.84 41.40
N SER A 36 -1.90 1.25 42.58
CA SER A 36 -3.12 1.07 43.39
C SER A 36 -3.80 2.39 43.78
N THR A 37 -3.09 3.51 43.72
CA THR A 37 -3.58 4.88 43.96
C THR A 37 -4.20 5.54 42.72
N HIS A 38 -4.26 4.83 41.58
CA HIS A 38 -4.74 5.41 40.34
C HIS A 38 -6.25 5.73 40.40
N LEU A 39 -6.62 6.96 40.01
CA LEU A 39 -8.00 7.48 40.09
C LEU A 39 -9.03 6.64 39.32
N LEU A 40 -8.60 5.88 38.31
CA LEU A 40 -9.44 4.91 37.60
C LEU A 40 -10.08 3.90 38.57
N PHE A 41 -9.39 3.50 39.64
CA PHE A 41 -9.90 2.54 40.60
C PHE A 41 -10.96 3.14 41.54
N ALA A 42 -11.08 4.47 41.60
CA ALA A 42 -12.19 5.16 42.28
C ALA A 42 -13.48 5.18 41.45
N THR A 43 -13.45 4.71 40.19
CA THR A 43 -14.65 4.68 39.33
C THR A 43 -15.54 3.47 39.63
N PRO A 44 -16.88 3.56 39.40
CA PRO A 44 -17.82 2.49 39.71
C PRO A 44 -17.53 1.16 39.02
N VAL A 45 -16.83 1.21 37.87
CA VAL A 45 -16.43 0.03 37.11
C VAL A 45 -15.41 -0.80 37.88
N PHE A 46 -14.53 -0.19 38.69
CA PHE A 46 -13.44 -0.84 39.42
C PHE A 46 -13.73 -1.06 40.91
N SER A 47 -14.89 -0.62 41.39
CA SER A 47 -15.33 -0.83 42.76
C SER A 47 -15.71 -2.29 43.03
N LEU A 48 -15.23 -2.84 44.15
CA LEU A 48 -15.52 -4.21 44.61
C LEU A 48 -17.02 -4.44 44.88
N SER A 49 -17.75 -3.39 45.25
CA SER A 49 -19.18 -3.46 45.55
C SER A 49 -20.05 -3.78 44.32
N ASN A 50 -19.52 -3.63 43.10
CA ASN A 50 -20.26 -3.78 41.84
C ASN A 50 -19.85 -5.02 41.03
N GLU A 51 -19.13 -5.97 41.63
CA GLU A 51 -18.54 -7.12 40.91
C GLU A 51 -19.60 -8.00 40.23
N SER A 52 -20.80 -8.16 40.82
CA SER A 52 -21.90 -8.93 40.23
C SER A 52 -22.45 -8.31 38.94
N GLN A 53 -22.64 -6.99 38.93
CA GLN A 53 -23.06 -6.23 37.75
C GLN A 53 -21.99 -6.26 36.66
N LEU A 54 -20.71 -6.26 37.06
CA LEU A 54 -19.59 -6.37 36.15
C LEU A 54 -19.51 -7.73 35.46
N GLN A 55 -19.73 -8.80 36.23
CA GLN A 55 -19.74 -10.17 35.71
C GLN A 55 -20.88 -10.37 34.71
N TRP A 56 -22.05 -9.79 34.98
CA TRP A 56 -23.17 -9.75 34.03
C TRP A 56 -22.82 -8.98 32.74
N LEU A 57 -22.15 -7.83 32.85
CA LEU A 57 -21.70 -7.07 31.67
C LEU A 57 -20.68 -7.84 30.85
N ARG A 58 -19.75 -8.54 31.51
CA ARG A 58 -18.70 -9.33 30.85
C ARG A 58 -19.26 -10.44 29.99
N GLN A 59 -20.35 -11.08 30.39
CA GLN A 59 -21.03 -12.10 29.58
C GLN A 59 -21.64 -11.54 28.29
N ARG A 60 -21.89 -10.22 28.24
CA ARG A 60 -22.47 -9.53 27.09
C ARG A 60 -21.44 -8.88 26.16
N VAL A 61 -20.18 -8.77 26.59
CA VAL A 61 -19.08 -8.26 25.77
C VAL A 61 -18.47 -9.41 24.98
N VAL A 62 -18.74 -9.44 23.67
CA VAL A 62 -18.16 -10.43 22.76
C VAL A 62 -17.02 -9.78 21.97
N CYS A 63 -15.80 -10.23 22.20
CA CYS A 63 -14.62 -9.79 21.44
C CYS A 63 -14.44 -10.70 20.21
N ARG A 64 -15.02 -10.31 19.07
CA ARG A 64 -14.88 -11.01 17.79
C ARG A 64 -14.70 -10.02 16.65
N ASN A 65 -14.23 -10.51 15.50
CA ASN A 65 -14.24 -9.72 14.27
C ASN A 65 -15.68 -9.34 13.91
N ALA A 66 -15.86 -8.12 13.41
CA ALA A 66 -17.18 -7.60 13.03
C ALA A 66 -17.84 -8.51 11.99
N LYS A 67 -19.10 -8.88 12.24
CA LYS A 67 -19.97 -9.60 11.31
C LYS A 67 -21.08 -8.67 10.80
N GLU A 68 -21.70 -9.03 9.68
CA GLU A 68 -22.73 -8.23 8.99
C GLU A 68 -23.96 -7.88 9.86
N ASN A 69 -24.23 -8.68 10.90
CA ASN A 69 -25.33 -8.45 11.87
C ASN A 69 -24.87 -7.83 13.21
N ASP A 70 -23.61 -7.39 13.33
CA ASP A 70 -23.15 -6.74 14.56
C ASP A 70 -23.67 -5.31 14.62
N ILE A 71 -24.25 -4.96 15.77
CA ILE A 71 -24.81 -3.61 16.05
C ILE A 71 -23.73 -2.53 15.93
N ILE A 72 -22.46 -2.92 16.03
CA ILE A 72 -21.32 -2.05 16.22
C ILE A 72 -20.10 -2.62 15.48
N SER A 73 -19.56 -1.90 14.48
CA SER A 73 -18.31 -2.24 13.80
C SER A 73 -17.14 -1.41 14.36
N SER A 74 -16.14 -2.08 14.93
CA SER A 74 -14.89 -1.42 15.34
C SER A 74 -13.95 -1.37 14.13
N SER A 75 -13.88 -0.23 13.44
CA SER A 75 -12.87 -0.03 12.38
C SER A 75 -11.57 0.58 12.90
N GLY A 76 -11.40 0.73 14.22
CA GLY A 76 -10.15 1.17 14.84
C GLY A 76 -8.98 0.22 14.61
N ILE A 77 -9.23 -0.93 13.97
CA ILE A 77 -8.23 -1.83 13.42
C ILE A 77 -7.77 -1.23 12.07
N PRO A 78 -6.53 -0.75 11.98
CA PRO A 78 -6.01 -0.24 10.72
C PRO A 78 -6.22 -1.28 9.60
N PRO A 79 -6.61 -0.88 8.38
CA PRO A 79 -6.95 -1.81 7.28
C PRO A 79 -5.87 -2.87 7.01
N HIS A 80 -4.60 -2.56 7.29
CA HIS A 80 -3.49 -3.48 7.11
C HIS A 80 -3.54 -4.71 8.03
N VAL A 81 -4.22 -4.65 9.17
CA VAL A 81 -4.34 -5.80 10.08
C VAL A 81 -5.30 -6.85 9.50
N GLY A 82 -6.38 -6.42 8.85
CA GLY A 82 -7.26 -7.33 8.10
C GLY A 82 -6.49 -8.06 7.00
N LEU A 83 -5.68 -7.32 6.24
CA LEU A 83 -4.78 -7.88 5.24
C LEU A 83 -3.74 -8.84 5.86
N MET A 84 -3.17 -8.50 7.03
CA MET A 84 -2.22 -9.39 7.71
C MET A 84 -2.86 -10.69 8.19
N VAL A 85 -4.10 -10.66 8.68
CA VAL A 85 -4.84 -11.87 9.07
C VAL A 85 -5.12 -12.73 7.85
N GLU A 86 -5.53 -12.12 6.74
CA GLU A 86 -5.78 -12.83 5.48
C GLU A 86 -4.50 -13.42 4.89
N LEU A 87 -3.37 -12.69 4.95
CA LEU A 87 -2.05 -13.21 4.55
C LEU A 87 -1.57 -14.35 5.46
N ALA A 88 -1.84 -14.29 6.76
CA ALA A 88 -1.50 -15.36 7.69
C ALA A 88 -2.32 -16.62 7.41
N HIS A 89 -3.62 -16.46 7.12
CA HIS A 89 -4.49 -17.55 6.70
C HIS A 89 -4.02 -18.16 5.38
N TYR A 90 -3.73 -17.32 4.37
CA TYR A 90 -3.21 -17.76 3.08
C TYR A 90 -1.88 -18.52 3.22
N LYS A 91 -0.97 -18.03 4.07
CA LYS A 91 0.29 -18.73 4.37
C LYS A 91 0.06 -20.11 4.97
N SER A 92 -0.92 -20.25 5.87
CA SER A 92 -1.27 -21.55 6.47
C SER A 92 -1.78 -22.53 5.42
N GLU A 93 -2.69 -22.08 4.55
CA GLU A 93 -3.22 -22.90 3.46
C GLU A 93 -2.12 -23.30 2.46
N MET A 94 -1.17 -22.41 2.16
CA MET A 94 -0.01 -22.74 1.33
C MET A 94 0.90 -23.81 1.97
N VAL A 95 1.14 -23.72 3.28
CA VAL A 95 1.94 -24.71 4.01
C VAL A 95 1.26 -26.08 3.97
N LYS A 96 -0.06 -26.10 4.20
CA LYS A 96 -0.87 -27.32 4.14
C LYS A 96 -0.87 -27.94 2.74
N MET A 97 -1.07 -27.12 1.70
CA MET A 97 -1.01 -27.57 0.31
C MET A 97 0.37 -28.16 -0.04
N ARG A 98 1.47 -27.56 0.45
CA ARG A 98 2.82 -28.09 0.26
C ARG A 98 2.99 -29.46 0.92
N GLU A 99 2.48 -29.64 2.13
CA GLU A 99 2.55 -30.92 2.86
C GLU A 99 1.72 -31.99 2.16
N GLU A 100 0.51 -31.67 1.69
CA GLU A 100 -0.34 -32.56 0.91
C GLU A 100 0.33 -32.98 -0.42
N LEU A 101 0.99 -32.04 -1.11
CA LEU A 101 1.75 -32.34 -2.32
C LEU A 101 2.94 -33.25 -2.03
N SER A 102 3.72 -32.96 -0.99
CA SER A 102 4.86 -33.80 -0.57
C SER A 102 4.40 -35.23 -0.30
N HIS A 103 3.29 -35.38 0.43
CA HIS A 103 2.75 -36.68 0.79
C HIS A 103 2.18 -37.44 -0.42
N ALA A 104 1.57 -36.72 -1.38
CA ALA A 104 1.08 -37.30 -2.63
C ALA A 104 2.23 -37.75 -3.54
N PHE A 105 3.31 -36.97 -3.64
CA PHE A 105 4.51 -37.35 -4.38
C PHE A 105 5.17 -38.59 -3.80
N GLU A 106 5.33 -38.63 -2.47
CA GLU A 106 5.96 -39.76 -1.80
C GLU A 106 5.13 -41.04 -1.97
N ALA A 107 3.80 -40.95 -1.87
CA ALA A 107 2.90 -42.07 -2.11
C ALA A 107 2.95 -42.56 -3.57
N ALA A 108 2.99 -41.65 -4.54
CA ALA A 108 3.07 -41.99 -5.97
C ALA A 108 4.42 -42.64 -6.32
N LEU A 109 5.52 -42.13 -5.78
CA LEU A 109 6.87 -42.68 -5.97
C LEU A 109 7.00 -44.06 -5.31
N LYS A 110 6.56 -44.23 -4.05
CA LYS A 110 6.58 -45.54 -3.37
C LYS A 110 5.77 -46.60 -4.12
N ARG A 111 4.62 -46.23 -4.70
CA ARG A 111 3.79 -47.13 -5.52
C ARG A 111 4.50 -47.58 -6.80
N HIS A 112 5.29 -46.70 -7.43
CA HIS A 112 5.98 -47.02 -8.68
C HIS A 112 7.36 -47.68 -8.49
N ILE A 113 8.07 -47.39 -7.40
CA ILE A 113 9.38 -48.01 -7.09
C ILE A 113 9.23 -49.50 -6.76
N ASN A 114 8.17 -49.89 -6.04
CA ASN A 114 7.93 -51.30 -5.70
C ASN A 114 7.44 -52.15 -6.90
N GLY A 115 7.12 -51.53 -8.04
CA GLY A 115 6.63 -52.19 -9.26
C GLY A 115 7.72 -52.61 -10.26
N SER A 116 8.99 -52.27 -10.02
CA SER A 116 10.13 -52.49 -10.92
C SER A 116 10.05 -51.69 -12.24
N VAL A 117 11.00 -50.78 -12.41
CA VAL A 117 11.20 -49.85 -13.55
C VAL A 117 10.29 -48.62 -13.57
N MET A 118 10.84 -47.46 -13.14
CA MET A 118 10.26 -46.15 -13.47
C MET A 118 10.54 -45.84 -14.94
N THR A 119 9.51 -45.88 -15.78
CA THR A 119 9.53 -45.33 -17.13
C THR A 119 9.22 -43.82 -17.10
N LEU A 120 9.67 -43.08 -18.11
CA LEU A 120 9.39 -41.64 -18.24
C LEU A 120 7.88 -41.36 -18.28
N GLU A 121 7.10 -42.24 -18.92
CA GLU A 121 5.63 -42.14 -18.98
C GLU A 121 4.97 -42.29 -17.61
N ALA A 122 5.48 -43.16 -16.74
CA ALA A 122 4.99 -43.31 -15.37
C ALA A 122 5.27 -42.06 -14.52
N LEU A 123 6.40 -41.41 -14.77
CA LEU A 123 6.78 -40.14 -14.14
C LEU A 123 5.87 -39.00 -14.63
N GLU A 124 5.64 -38.88 -15.94
CA GLU A 124 4.73 -37.89 -16.53
C GLU A 124 3.30 -38.08 -16.02
N ALA A 125 2.79 -39.31 -15.98
CA ALA A 125 1.45 -39.61 -15.45
C ALA A 125 1.32 -39.26 -13.96
N ALA A 126 2.35 -39.51 -13.16
CA ALA A 126 2.37 -39.11 -11.76
C ALA A 126 2.34 -37.58 -11.60
N PHE A 127 3.13 -36.84 -12.41
CA PHE A 127 3.11 -35.38 -12.42
C PHE A 127 1.75 -34.82 -12.85
N SER A 128 1.15 -35.33 -13.93
CA SER A 128 -0.19 -34.92 -14.38
C SER A 128 -1.26 -35.21 -13.31
N SER A 129 -1.17 -36.33 -12.60
CA SER A 129 -2.10 -36.66 -11.50
C SER A 129 -1.96 -35.69 -10.32
N VAL A 130 -0.74 -35.34 -9.94
CA VAL A 130 -0.49 -34.36 -8.87
C VAL A 130 -0.98 -32.97 -9.28
N LEU A 131 -0.71 -32.54 -10.51
CA LEU A 131 -1.17 -31.25 -11.04
C LEU A 131 -2.68 -31.17 -11.16
N ALA A 132 -3.36 -32.26 -11.53
CA ALA A 132 -4.83 -32.31 -11.60
C ALA A 132 -5.49 -32.32 -10.21
N ARG A 133 -4.83 -32.89 -9.20
CA ARG A 133 -5.30 -32.88 -7.80
C ARG A 133 -5.03 -31.55 -7.10
N SER A 134 -3.99 -30.84 -7.52
CA SER A 134 -3.77 -29.46 -7.12
C SER A 134 -4.76 -28.57 -7.88
N ASN A 135 -5.49 -27.70 -7.21
CA ASN A 135 -6.39 -26.74 -7.88
C ASN A 135 -5.65 -25.70 -8.77
N LEU A 136 -4.34 -25.88 -9.02
CA LEU A 136 -3.49 -24.97 -9.79
C LEU A 136 -3.92 -24.83 -11.25
N VAL A 137 -4.46 -25.88 -11.87
CA VAL A 137 -4.91 -25.83 -13.27
C VAL A 137 -6.29 -25.18 -13.38
N GLN A 138 -7.22 -25.51 -12.48
CA GLN A 138 -8.58 -24.96 -12.47
C GLN A 138 -8.60 -23.48 -12.07
N HIS A 139 -7.76 -23.07 -11.11
CA HIS A 139 -7.70 -21.69 -10.65
C HIS A 139 -7.14 -20.73 -11.72
N ASN A 140 -6.17 -21.16 -12.53
CA ASN A 140 -5.67 -20.35 -13.64
C ASN A 140 -6.71 -20.17 -14.76
N LEU A 141 -7.49 -21.21 -15.07
CA LEU A 141 -8.59 -21.11 -16.04
C LEU A 141 -9.71 -20.19 -15.54
N HIS A 142 -10.11 -20.31 -14.27
CA HIS A 142 -11.15 -19.43 -13.70
C HIS A 142 -10.69 -17.97 -13.56
N LEU A 143 -9.42 -17.71 -13.23
CA LEU A 143 -8.87 -16.35 -13.20
C LEU A 143 -8.81 -15.71 -14.60
N VAL A 144 -8.44 -16.48 -15.62
CA VAL A 144 -8.43 -15.98 -17.01
C VAL A 144 -9.85 -15.76 -17.52
N GLN A 145 -10.80 -16.65 -17.20
CA GLN A 145 -12.20 -16.52 -17.61
C GLN A 145 -12.88 -15.34 -16.91
N SER A 146 -12.73 -15.22 -15.59
CA SER A 146 -13.27 -14.09 -14.82
C SER A 146 -12.64 -12.74 -15.19
N ALA A 147 -11.37 -12.72 -15.65
CA ALA A 147 -10.74 -11.51 -16.17
C ALA A 147 -11.27 -11.09 -17.54
N LEU A 148 -11.72 -12.03 -18.38
CA LEU A 148 -12.42 -11.72 -19.64
C LEU A 148 -13.86 -11.24 -19.39
N ASP A 149 -14.56 -11.84 -18.42
CA ASP A 149 -15.97 -11.54 -18.14
C ASP A 149 -16.17 -10.21 -17.40
N ASN A 150 -15.16 -9.74 -16.64
CA ASN A 150 -15.21 -8.49 -15.87
C ASN A 150 -14.90 -7.21 -16.66
N THR A 151 -14.71 -7.29 -17.99
CA THR A 151 -14.40 -6.13 -18.84
C THR A 151 -15.52 -5.08 -18.89
N ASN A 152 -16.71 -5.37 -18.33
CA ASN A 152 -17.87 -4.45 -18.31
C ASN A 152 -18.24 -3.90 -16.92
N ALA A 153 -17.52 -4.26 -15.85
CA ALA A 153 -17.81 -3.76 -14.50
C ALA A 153 -16.91 -2.56 -14.17
N THR A 154 -17.38 -1.37 -14.52
CA THR A 154 -16.79 -0.10 -14.04
C THR A 154 -17.00 0.01 -12.52
N CYS A 155 -16.12 -0.61 -11.72
CA CYS A 155 -16.01 -0.27 -10.32
C CYS A 155 -15.20 1.02 -10.21
N ILE A 156 -15.92 2.15 -10.12
CA ILE A 156 -15.36 3.43 -9.71
C ILE A 156 -15.00 3.30 -8.22
N ASP A 157 -13.85 2.70 -7.96
CA ASP A 157 -13.19 2.75 -6.66
C ASP A 157 -12.54 4.13 -6.51
N GLN A 158 -13.18 5.01 -5.73
CA GLN A 158 -12.67 6.32 -5.35
C GLN A 158 -11.55 6.20 -4.29
N SER A 159 -10.59 5.30 -4.50
CA SER A 159 -9.34 5.32 -3.76
C SER A 159 -8.42 6.36 -4.41
N ASN A 160 -8.16 7.45 -3.67
CA ASN A 160 -7.18 8.50 -3.99
C ASN A 160 -5.71 7.99 -4.02
N GLY A 161 -5.49 6.71 -4.34
CA GLY A 161 -4.19 6.15 -4.68
C GLY A 161 -4.04 6.16 -6.19
N VAL A 162 -2.97 6.78 -6.69
CA VAL A 162 -2.64 6.79 -8.11
C VAL A 162 -2.54 5.34 -8.63
N ARG A 163 -3.64 4.81 -9.18
CA ARG A 163 -3.67 3.53 -9.89
C ARG A 163 -2.81 3.72 -11.15
N SER A 164 -1.56 3.29 -11.08
CA SER A 164 -0.72 3.19 -12.27
C SER A 164 -1.06 1.87 -12.96
N GLU A 165 -1.94 1.95 -13.95
CA GLU A 165 -2.26 0.81 -14.82
C GLU A 165 -0.96 0.32 -15.48
N LEU A 166 -0.63 -0.96 -15.28
CA LEU A 166 0.58 -1.56 -15.84
C LEU A 166 0.29 -2.05 -17.26
N MET A 167 1.14 -1.67 -18.20
CA MET A 167 1.00 -1.95 -19.62
C MET A 167 2.02 -3.00 -20.04
N LEU A 168 1.57 -4.03 -20.78
CA LEU A 168 2.42 -5.11 -21.25
C LEU A 168 2.97 -4.78 -22.63
N TRP A 169 4.30 -4.68 -22.76
CA TRP A 169 4.95 -4.64 -24.07
C TRP A 169 6.30 -5.36 -24.03
N ASN A 170 6.66 -6.00 -25.15
CA ASN A 170 7.86 -6.84 -25.26
C ASN A 170 7.96 -7.96 -24.18
N GLY A 171 6.82 -8.47 -23.71
CA GLY A 171 6.77 -9.54 -22.70
C GLY A 171 7.06 -9.09 -21.26
N THR A 172 7.19 -7.79 -20.99
CA THR A 172 7.43 -7.24 -19.66
C THR A 172 6.39 -6.17 -19.29
N PHE A 173 6.16 -5.99 -17.99
CA PHE A 173 5.22 -4.99 -17.47
C PHE A 173 5.89 -3.62 -17.30
N HIS A 174 5.22 -2.58 -17.76
CA HIS A 174 5.71 -1.21 -17.74
C HIS A 174 4.66 -0.26 -17.15
N ARG A 175 5.10 0.85 -16.57
CA ARG A 175 4.19 1.86 -16.01
C ARG A 175 3.60 2.80 -17.05
N VAL A 176 4.09 2.74 -18.29
CA VAL A 176 3.71 3.63 -19.40
C VAL A 176 3.67 2.88 -20.72
N ALA A 177 3.00 3.49 -21.70
CA ALA A 177 2.93 2.98 -23.07
C ALA A 177 4.29 2.90 -23.74
N LYS A 178 4.42 1.98 -24.71
CA LYS A 178 5.67 1.80 -25.47
C LYS A 178 6.08 3.08 -26.21
N ASP A 179 5.11 3.83 -26.69
CA ASP A 179 5.27 5.09 -27.40
C ASP A 179 5.38 6.32 -26.47
N PHE A 180 5.21 6.15 -25.15
CA PHE A 180 5.24 7.24 -24.16
C PHE A 180 6.37 8.24 -24.39
N VAL A 181 6.01 9.52 -24.40
CA VAL A 181 6.93 10.63 -24.60
C VAL A 181 7.07 11.37 -23.28
N LEU A 182 8.32 11.57 -22.83
CA LEU A 182 8.56 12.41 -21.66
C LEU A 182 8.06 13.84 -21.94
N PRO A 183 7.34 14.45 -20.99
CA PRO A 183 6.85 15.81 -21.13
C PRO A 183 8.03 16.76 -21.33
N SER A 184 7.92 17.58 -22.38
CA SER A 184 8.80 18.71 -22.61
C SER A 184 8.13 19.97 -22.10
N GLY A 185 8.83 20.76 -21.31
CA GLY A 185 8.28 21.99 -20.78
C GLY A 185 9.26 22.71 -19.87
N THR A 186 8.70 23.63 -19.11
CA THR A 186 9.41 24.35 -18.06
C THR A 186 9.69 23.45 -16.88
N VAL A 187 10.67 23.81 -16.05
CA VAL A 187 11.01 23.07 -14.82
C VAL A 187 9.79 22.88 -13.93
N ARG A 188 8.98 23.93 -13.79
CA ARG A 188 7.76 23.92 -12.98
C ARG A 188 6.77 22.86 -13.48
N ALA A 189 6.46 22.86 -14.78
CA ALA A 189 5.53 21.89 -15.35
C ALA A 189 6.04 20.44 -15.18
N VAL A 190 7.33 20.23 -15.39
CA VAL A 190 7.93 18.90 -15.19
C VAL A 190 7.94 18.50 -13.72
N TRP A 191 8.17 19.43 -12.80
CA TRP A 191 8.10 19.18 -11.35
C TRP A 191 6.69 18.77 -10.90
N GLN A 192 5.67 19.47 -11.41
CA GLN A 192 4.28 19.11 -11.17
C GLN A 192 3.99 17.67 -11.65
N GLN A 193 4.50 17.27 -12.81
CA GLN A 193 4.32 15.91 -13.33
C GLN A 193 5.24 14.87 -12.64
N TRP A 194 6.37 15.29 -12.09
CA TRP A 194 7.23 14.48 -11.21
C TRP A 194 6.50 14.09 -9.93
N CYS A 195 5.72 15.01 -9.38
CA CYS A 195 4.97 14.85 -8.15
C CYS A 195 3.56 14.27 -8.31
N GLY A 196 2.78 14.76 -9.26
CA GLY A 196 1.35 14.44 -9.40
C GLY A 196 0.95 13.86 -10.76
N GLY A 197 1.90 13.50 -11.63
CA GLY A 197 1.60 12.93 -12.94
C GLY A 197 0.92 11.55 -12.86
N GLN A 198 0.40 11.06 -13.99
CA GLN A 198 -0.15 9.71 -14.11
C GLN A 198 0.60 8.91 -15.20
N PRO A 199 1.46 7.95 -14.80
CA PRO A 199 2.07 7.82 -13.48
C PRO A 199 3.03 8.99 -13.16
N PRO A 200 3.34 9.27 -11.88
CA PRO A 200 4.29 10.31 -11.51
C PRO A 200 5.68 9.96 -12.07
N LEU A 201 6.36 10.92 -12.71
CA LEU A 201 7.63 10.65 -13.40
C LEU A 201 8.72 10.09 -12.47
N ARG A 202 8.63 10.38 -11.16
CA ARG A 202 9.54 9.84 -10.14
C ARG A 202 9.52 8.31 -10.04
N LEU A 203 8.39 7.68 -10.37
CA LEU A 203 8.21 6.23 -10.31
C LEU A 203 8.73 5.52 -11.57
N LEU A 204 8.98 6.26 -12.64
CA LEU A 204 9.48 5.70 -13.88
C LEU A 204 10.95 5.31 -13.75
N THR A 205 11.30 4.20 -14.35
CA THR A 205 12.66 3.65 -14.41
C THR A 205 13.15 3.60 -15.87
N LYS A 206 14.41 3.24 -16.07
CA LYS A 206 14.95 3.02 -17.42
C LYS A 206 14.24 1.86 -18.15
N HIS A 207 13.65 0.93 -17.41
CA HIS A 207 12.89 -0.18 -17.97
C HIS A 207 11.60 0.30 -18.66
N ASP A 208 11.00 1.38 -18.16
CA ASP A 208 9.79 1.99 -18.71
C ASP A 208 10.01 2.78 -20.01
N MET A 209 11.25 2.84 -20.53
CA MET A 209 11.61 3.64 -21.70
C MET A 209 12.00 2.76 -22.89
N SER A 210 11.26 2.89 -24.00
CA SER A 210 11.46 2.08 -25.21
C SER A 210 12.74 2.37 -25.99
N SER A 211 13.34 3.56 -25.85
CA SER A 211 14.56 3.94 -26.60
C SER A 211 15.69 4.43 -25.69
N ARG A 212 16.94 4.28 -26.16
CA ARG A 212 18.15 4.76 -25.46
C ARG A 212 18.09 6.27 -25.21
N LEU A 213 17.61 7.04 -26.18
CA LEU A 213 17.44 8.49 -26.05
C LEU A 213 16.45 8.85 -24.93
N LYS A 214 15.30 8.16 -24.84
CA LYS A 214 14.32 8.36 -23.76
C LYS A 214 14.92 8.01 -22.39
N LYS A 215 15.72 6.94 -22.29
CA LYS A 215 16.44 6.56 -21.06
C LYS A 215 17.43 7.63 -20.58
N VAL A 216 18.18 8.24 -21.51
CA VAL A 216 19.11 9.35 -21.21
C VAL A 216 18.34 10.56 -20.71
N ARG A 217 17.28 10.96 -21.42
CA ARG A 217 16.42 12.09 -21.02
C ARG A 217 15.79 11.91 -19.65
N LEU A 218 15.27 10.73 -19.33
CA LEU A 218 14.73 10.43 -18.00
C LEU A 218 15.82 10.57 -16.91
N SER A 219 17.05 10.15 -17.22
CA SER A 219 18.17 10.25 -16.27
C SER A 219 18.57 11.71 -16.03
N GLU A 220 18.59 12.55 -17.07
CA GLU A 220 18.85 13.99 -16.94
C GLU A 220 17.75 14.69 -16.14
N LEU A 221 16.48 14.41 -16.45
CA LEU A 221 15.33 14.92 -15.72
C LEU A 221 15.40 14.55 -14.25
N ARG A 222 15.62 13.27 -13.92
CA ARG A 222 15.72 12.78 -12.54
C ARG A 222 16.82 13.51 -11.75
N ARG A 223 17.96 13.81 -12.37
CA ARG A 223 19.03 14.56 -11.71
C ARG A 223 18.61 15.98 -11.33
N VAL A 224 17.86 16.67 -12.18
CA VAL A 224 17.34 18.02 -11.88
C VAL A 224 16.29 17.94 -10.79
N MET A 225 15.36 16.99 -10.88
CA MET A 225 14.28 16.85 -9.89
C MET A 225 14.81 16.46 -8.51
N LEU A 226 15.85 15.63 -8.42
CA LEU A 226 16.49 15.30 -7.15
C LEU A 226 17.17 16.49 -6.47
N LEU A 227 17.67 17.47 -7.24
CA LEU A 227 18.19 18.72 -6.67
C LEU A 227 17.05 19.54 -6.06
N ILE A 228 15.89 19.57 -6.71
CA ILE A 228 14.70 20.26 -6.19
C ILE A 228 14.21 19.55 -4.92
N GLU A 229 14.16 18.21 -4.91
CA GLU A 229 13.80 17.42 -3.71
C GLU A 229 14.78 17.67 -2.55
N ALA A 230 16.07 17.85 -2.81
CA ALA A 230 17.07 18.12 -1.78
C ALA A 230 16.91 19.49 -1.09
N LEU A 231 16.22 20.43 -1.71
CA LEU A 231 15.92 21.76 -1.13
C LEU A 231 14.66 21.75 -0.24
N LEU A 232 13.92 20.65 -0.21
CA LEU A 232 12.65 20.52 0.49
C LEU A 232 12.80 19.66 1.75
N THR A 233 12.08 20.02 2.81
CA THR A 233 11.91 19.17 3.99
C THR A 233 11.04 17.95 3.68
N GLN A 234 11.08 16.91 4.53
CA GLN A 234 10.25 15.72 4.34
C GLN A 234 8.75 16.02 4.35
N GLU A 235 8.29 16.99 5.14
CA GLU A 235 6.88 17.39 5.17
C GLU A 235 6.46 18.17 3.92
N GLU A 236 7.33 19.05 3.41
CA GLU A 236 7.09 19.72 2.13
C GLU A 236 7.09 18.74 0.97
N LEU A 237 7.95 17.72 1.00
CA LEU A 237 8.01 16.67 -0.01
C LEU A 237 6.73 15.84 -0.04
N LYS A 238 6.19 15.46 1.14
CA LYS A 238 4.90 14.77 1.25
C LYS A 238 3.77 15.62 0.66
N ARG A 239 3.75 16.92 0.98
CA ARG A 239 2.78 17.88 0.44
C ARG A 239 2.93 18.07 -1.07
N ALA A 240 4.15 18.15 -1.59
CA ALA A 240 4.36 18.23 -3.04
C ALA A 240 3.81 16.99 -3.74
N ARG A 241 3.97 15.81 -3.14
CA ARG A 241 3.56 14.53 -3.73
C ARG A 241 2.07 14.24 -3.63
N SER A 242 1.30 15.02 -2.86
CA SER A 242 -0.14 14.80 -2.71
C SER A 242 -0.96 15.33 -3.89
N SER A 243 -0.53 16.40 -4.56
CA SER A 243 -1.20 16.92 -5.76
C SER A 243 -0.28 17.73 -6.67
N SER A 244 -0.64 17.80 -7.95
CA SER A 244 0.06 18.63 -8.95
C SER A 244 0.06 20.13 -8.57
N ASP A 245 -1.04 20.61 -7.99
CA ASP A 245 -1.17 22.01 -7.57
C ASP A 245 -0.27 22.32 -6.38
N ALA A 246 -0.24 21.44 -5.38
CA ALA A 246 0.64 21.57 -4.22
C ALA A 246 2.12 21.55 -4.63
N ALA A 247 2.48 20.70 -5.60
CA ALA A 247 3.82 20.69 -6.18
C ALA A 247 4.16 22.03 -6.86
N GLY A 248 3.22 22.62 -7.59
CA GLY A 248 3.39 23.90 -8.26
C GLY A 248 3.58 25.06 -7.28
N LEU A 249 2.79 25.12 -6.21
CA LEU A 249 2.90 26.14 -5.16
C LEU A 249 4.24 26.06 -4.41
N LEU A 250 4.68 24.84 -4.09
CA LEU A 250 5.97 24.64 -3.42
C LEU A 250 7.14 25.03 -4.32
N PHE A 251 7.05 24.77 -5.63
CA PHE A 251 8.08 25.18 -6.58
C PHE A 251 8.28 26.69 -6.58
N GLU A 252 7.19 27.47 -6.55
CA GLU A 252 7.25 28.94 -6.47
C GLU A 252 7.96 29.46 -5.22
N GLN A 253 7.87 28.72 -4.10
CA GLN A 253 8.52 29.10 -2.84
C GLN A 253 10.03 28.82 -2.86
N ILE A 254 10.49 27.79 -3.58
CA ILE A 254 11.90 27.37 -3.61
C ILE A 254 12.67 27.85 -4.84
N LYS A 255 12.00 28.38 -5.87
CA LYS A 255 12.65 28.72 -7.15
C LYS A 255 13.83 29.68 -7.01
N GLY A 256 13.78 30.59 -6.02
CA GLY A 256 14.87 31.53 -5.72
C GLY A 256 16.08 30.91 -5.01
N ARG A 257 15.96 29.68 -4.51
CA ARG A 257 17.05 28.92 -3.86
C ARG A 257 17.73 27.93 -4.80
N LEU A 258 17.25 27.82 -6.05
CA LEU A 258 17.81 26.87 -7.00
C LEU A 258 19.20 27.33 -7.47
N PRO A 259 20.17 26.40 -7.59
CA PRO A 259 21.57 26.73 -7.87
C PRO A 259 21.83 27.07 -9.36
N PHE A 260 20.82 27.54 -10.09
CA PHE A 260 20.95 27.89 -11.50
C PHE A 260 21.13 29.40 -11.66
N ALA A 261 21.98 29.81 -12.60
CA ALA A 261 22.29 31.21 -12.79
C ALA A 261 21.07 32.00 -13.29
N SER A 262 20.74 33.09 -12.60
CA SER A 262 19.70 34.04 -13.00
C SER A 262 20.07 34.85 -14.25
N SER A 263 21.31 34.71 -14.76
CA SER A 263 21.78 35.37 -15.97
C SER A 263 22.37 34.36 -16.96
N SER A 264 22.16 34.62 -18.25
CA SER A 264 22.84 33.89 -19.32
C SER A 264 24.31 34.26 -19.39
N GLY A 265 25.17 33.38 -19.94
CA GLY A 265 26.54 33.75 -20.35
C GLY A 265 26.61 34.93 -21.34
N LYS A 266 25.46 35.39 -21.87
CA LYS A 266 25.29 36.62 -22.68
C LYS A 266 24.62 37.79 -21.93
N GLY A 267 24.58 37.78 -20.59
CA GLY A 267 24.08 38.88 -19.75
C GLY A 267 22.56 39.06 -19.66
N ARG A 268 21.75 38.24 -20.35
CA ARG A 268 20.28 38.32 -20.27
C ARG A 268 19.75 37.75 -18.96
N SER A 269 18.86 38.48 -18.28
CA SER A 269 18.09 38.00 -17.12
C SER A 269 17.22 36.81 -17.52
N ARG A 270 17.22 35.76 -16.68
CA ARG A 270 16.51 34.50 -16.93
C ARG A 270 15.44 34.30 -15.87
N ILE A 271 14.22 34.04 -16.34
CA ILE A 271 13.12 33.61 -15.48
C ILE A 271 13.20 32.09 -15.38
N LEU A 272 13.52 31.58 -14.19
CA LEU A 272 13.77 30.16 -13.94
C LEU A 272 12.57 29.28 -14.30
N ASP A 273 11.36 29.81 -14.11
CA ASP A 273 10.08 29.18 -14.44
C ASP A 273 9.85 29.04 -15.95
N GLN A 274 10.62 29.74 -16.78
CA GLN A 274 10.57 29.67 -18.24
C GLN A 274 11.73 28.87 -18.84
N LEU A 275 12.68 28.42 -18.02
CA LEU A 275 13.81 27.65 -18.51
C LEU A 275 13.37 26.25 -18.91
N SER A 276 13.75 25.88 -20.14
CA SER A 276 13.56 24.52 -20.62
C SER A 276 14.48 23.56 -19.89
N LEU A 277 14.02 22.33 -19.67
CA LEU A 277 14.81 21.28 -19.01
C LEU A 277 16.12 20.96 -19.75
N ARG A 278 16.14 21.13 -21.09
CA ARG A 278 17.37 20.98 -21.89
C ARG A 278 18.42 22.02 -21.49
N THR A 279 18.00 23.27 -21.28
CA THR A 279 18.90 24.37 -20.91
C THR A 279 19.58 24.10 -19.57
N LEU A 280 18.84 23.59 -18.57
CA LEU A 280 19.40 23.29 -17.26
C LEU A 280 20.30 22.06 -17.23
N ALA A 281 20.02 21.06 -18.05
CA ALA A 281 20.91 19.89 -18.19
C ALA A 281 22.30 20.28 -18.74
N TYR A 282 22.36 21.30 -19.61
CA TYR A 282 23.63 21.86 -20.10
C TYR A 282 24.37 22.67 -19.03
N GLU A 283 23.69 23.53 -18.27
CA GLU A 283 24.34 24.33 -17.21
C GLU A 283 24.91 23.48 -16.08
N ARG A 284 24.22 22.40 -15.72
CA ARG A 284 24.75 21.47 -14.71
C ARG A 284 26.02 20.77 -15.20
N LYS A 285 26.14 20.44 -16.49
CA LYS A 285 27.40 19.90 -17.05
C LYS A 285 28.54 20.92 -16.91
N ALA A 286 28.24 22.22 -16.98
CA ALA A 286 29.22 23.28 -16.79
C ALA A 286 29.60 23.52 -15.31
N LEU A 287 28.74 23.16 -14.34
CA LEU A 287 29.03 23.27 -12.90
C LEU A 287 29.90 22.14 -12.31
N HIS A 288 30.11 21.06 -13.07
CA HIS A 288 30.90 19.89 -12.66
C HIS A 288 32.15 19.66 -13.53
N ASN A 289 32.46 20.60 -14.42
CA ASN A 289 33.76 20.73 -15.09
C ASN A 289 34.51 21.91 -14.48
#